data_AF-A0AA89BM58-F1
#
_entry.id   AF-A0AA89BM58-F1
#
_cell.length_a   1.000
_cell.length_b   1.000
_cell.length_c   1.000
_cell.angle_alpha   90.00
_cell.angle_beta   90.00
_cell.angle_gamma   90.00
#
_symmetry.space_group_name_H-M   'P 1'
#
loop_
_entity.id
_entity.type
_entity.pdbx_description
1 polymer ?
#
loop_
_entity_poly.entity_id
_entity_poly.type
_entity_poly.pdbx_seq_one_letter_code
_entity_poly.pdbx_strand_id
1 'polypeptide(L)'
;MGLILLTKLPSKESLDAVFCERTHFSETVLPMTALASYFGSGNTWTRQIIEKATGIYTGCDYTDEDLKRNGFLGENIRNGSVVVVKTHDYLPKHLRPYKKAVLLIRNPYDAILSNFHLRQSNSHTGTATDQEFKKDRCCTDPENIASTRLLDQRHIRERYHSIIFFLVMVAMTSMTYWLKWNKEQFASFFCEKTHFSKEHLPVTALASYFGSGNTWTRQIIEKATGIYTGCDYVDEDLKQNGFLGENITDGSTIVVKTHEWSPITRLQHFQKAILLIRNPYEAILSNFHLRHSKSHTGMATSEDFRRDWDKYVEHGSEHWLDLNLTWLRFKGPLHIIHYESLKQNFKTEVTYLIRFLNFPVYHNRMMCAMAEEYEKYHRKQSGIQAISLYSVKQREKLDKYILTVEREIRRRQQNPLLQYV
;
A
#
# COMPACT_ATOMS: atom_id res chain seq x y z
N MET A 1 -27.45 15.60 20.45
CA MET A 1 -26.12 15.97 20.99
C MET A 1 -25.56 14.79 21.76
N GLY A 2 -24.79 13.92 21.10
CA GLY A 2 -24.10 12.80 21.73
C GLY A 2 -22.65 12.81 21.27
N LEU A 3 -21.74 13.11 22.19
CA LEU A 3 -20.31 13.22 21.97
C LEU A 3 -19.75 11.86 21.56
N ILE A 4 -19.18 11.76 20.35
CA ILE A 4 -18.33 10.63 19.96
C ILE A 4 -17.04 10.76 20.78
N LEU A 5 -16.80 9.81 21.67
CA LEU A 5 -15.49 9.59 22.28
C LEU A 5 -14.52 9.18 21.16
N LEU A 6 -13.88 10.18 20.56
CA LEU A 6 -12.67 10.01 19.78
C LEU A 6 -11.62 9.39 20.72
N THR A 7 -11.42 8.08 20.63
CA THR A 7 -10.20 7.48 21.14
C THR A 7 -9.05 8.19 20.44
N LYS A 8 -8.27 8.97 21.21
CA LYS A 8 -7.11 9.72 20.73
C LYS A 8 -6.31 8.85 19.78
N LEU A 9 -6.07 9.35 18.56
CA LEU A 9 -5.00 8.84 17.71
C LEU A 9 -3.73 8.73 18.58
N PRO A 10 -2.96 7.63 18.47
CA PRO A 10 -1.71 7.52 19.19
C PRO A 10 -0.86 8.75 18.89
N SER A 11 -0.32 9.38 19.93
CA SER A 11 0.61 10.50 19.78
C SER A 11 1.77 10.10 18.85
N LYS A 12 2.36 11.07 18.16
CA LYS A 12 3.56 10.84 17.34
C LYS A 12 4.65 10.06 18.09
N GLU A 13 4.81 10.35 19.38
CA GLU A 13 5.73 9.63 20.28
C GLU A 13 5.41 8.14 20.45
N SER A 14 4.12 7.79 20.50
CA SER A 14 3.69 6.38 20.57
C SER A 14 3.79 5.63 19.25
N LEU A 15 3.81 6.33 18.11
CA LEU A 15 4.09 5.72 16.80
C LEU A 15 5.59 5.52 16.58
N ASP A 16 6.40 6.50 16.99
CA ASP A 16 7.86 6.42 16.91
C ASP A 16 8.40 5.27 17.77
N ALA A 17 7.81 5.02 18.95
CA ALA A 17 8.21 3.92 19.85
C ALA A 17 7.85 2.51 19.37
N VAL A 18 6.88 2.37 18.45
CA VAL A 18 6.39 1.07 17.97
C VAL A 18 7.07 0.66 16.65
N PHE A 19 7.51 1.63 15.83
CA PHE A 19 7.99 1.37 14.47
C PHE A 19 9.45 1.73 14.19
N CYS A 20 10.08 2.56 15.04
CA CYS A 20 11.48 2.91 14.89
C CYS A 20 12.24 2.50 16.16
N GLU A 21 13.09 1.49 16.06
CA GLU A 21 14.10 1.26 17.09
C GLU A 21 14.94 2.53 17.25
N ARG A 22 15.32 2.85 18.49
CA ARG A 22 16.18 4.00 18.74
C ARG A 22 17.49 3.79 18.00
N THR A 23 17.95 4.85 17.34
CA THR A 23 19.25 4.84 16.67
C THR A 23 20.34 4.50 17.68
N HIS A 24 21.21 3.56 17.32
CA HIS A 24 22.29 3.06 18.17
C HIS A 24 23.61 2.98 17.39
N PHE A 25 24.73 2.78 18.10
CA PHE A 25 25.98 2.42 17.44
C PHE A 25 25.96 0.94 17.07
N SER A 26 26.56 0.58 15.94
CA SER A 26 26.56 -0.81 15.49
C SER A 26 27.26 -1.72 16.50
N GLU A 27 26.61 -2.84 16.82
CA GLU A 27 27.17 -3.89 17.68
C GLU A 27 28.29 -4.68 16.98
N THR A 28 28.36 -4.61 15.65
CA THR A 28 29.38 -5.26 14.83
C THR A 28 30.25 -4.23 14.13
N VAL A 29 31.52 -4.56 13.87
CA VAL A 29 32.43 -3.64 13.17
C VAL A 29 32.07 -3.58 11.69
N LEU A 30 31.43 -2.47 11.28
CA LEU A 30 31.06 -2.23 9.89
C LEU A 30 32.28 -1.80 9.04
N PRO A 31 32.26 -2.08 7.72
CA PRO A 31 33.26 -1.54 6.81
C PRO A 31 33.13 -0.01 6.72
N MET A 32 34.26 0.68 6.92
CA MET A 32 34.34 2.14 6.80
C MET A 32 33.80 2.62 5.46
N THR A 33 32.69 3.36 5.51
CA THR A 33 31.99 3.86 4.32
C THR A 33 31.98 5.38 4.33
N ALA A 34 32.52 6.02 3.30
CA ALA A 34 32.47 7.48 3.19
C ALA A 34 31.10 7.94 2.70
N LEU A 35 30.55 8.98 3.31
CA LEU A 35 29.56 9.85 2.68
C LEU A 35 30.34 11.09 2.19
N ALA A 36 30.82 11.02 0.95
CA ALA A 36 31.68 12.02 0.34
C ALA A 36 30.85 13.06 -0.41
N SER A 37 31.12 14.34 -0.18
CA SER A 37 30.37 15.43 -0.82
C SER A 37 31.12 16.75 -0.80
N TYR A 38 30.63 17.72 -1.57
CA TYR A 38 30.94 19.13 -1.35
C TYR A 38 30.11 19.71 -0.19
N PHE A 39 30.58 20.81 0.41
CA PHE A 39 29.82 21.54 1.42
C PHE A 39 28.48 22.04 0.84
N GLY A 40 27.40 22.01 1.64
CA GLY A 40 26.08 22.45 1.16
C GLY A 40 25.32 21.46 0.25
N SER A 41 25.87 20.27 -0.04
CA SER A 41 25.21 19.26 -0.89
C SER A 41 24.04 18.49 -0.23
N GLY A 42 23.63 18.85 0.99
CA GLY A 42 22.52 18.18 1.70
C GLY A 42 22.94 17.11 2.71
N ASN A 43 24.20 17.13 3.14
CA ASN A 43 24.81 16.10 4.01
C ASN A 43 24.03 15.77 5.28
N THR A 44 23.62 16.78 6.06
CA THR A 44 22.89 16.59 7.32
C THR A 44 21.57 15.87 7.10
N TRP A 45 20.85 16.24 6.03
CA TRP A 45 19.59 15.62 5.66
C TRP A 45 19.78 14.17 5.22
N THR A 46 20.79 13.91 4.37
CA THR A 46 21.12 12.54 3.94
C THR A 46 21.51 11.65 5.11
N ARG A 47 22.29 12.16 6.06
CA ARG A 47 22.65 11.44 7.29
C ARG A 47 21.41 11.08 8.11
N GLN A 48 20.49 12.02 8.30
CA GLN A 48 19.25 11.77 9.05
C GLN A 48 18.40 10.66 8.40
N ILE A 49 18.31 10.63 7.07
CA ILE A 49 17.62 9.57 6.34
C ILE A 49 18.29 8.22 6.59
N ILE A 50 19.63 8.16 6.50
CA ILE A 50 20.40 6.93 6.72
C ILE A 50 20.20 6.42 8.16
N GLU A 51 20.27 7.29 9.17
CA GLU A 51 20.07 6.90 10.58
C GLU A 51 18.67 6.35 10.83
N LYS A 52 17.64 6.98 10.26
CA LYS A 52 16.26 6.52 10.40
C LYS A 52 15.99 5.21 9.66
N ALA A 53 16.61 5.02 8.50
CA ALA A 53 16.42 3.83 7.68
C ALA A 53 17.16 2.61 8.23
N THR A 54 18.32 2.83 8.85
CA THR A 54 19.20 1.75 9.32
C THR A 54 19.11 1.50 10.82
N GLY A 55 18.61 2.46 11.60
CA GLY A 55 18.71 2.42 13.06
C GLY A 55 20.14 2.60 13.58
N ILE A 56 21.12 2.90 12.71
CA ILE A 56 22.54 3.02 13.09
C ILE A 56 23.02 4.46 12.89
N TYR A 57 23.76 5.01 13.87
CA TYR A 57 24.29 6.37 13.80
C TYR A 57 25.25 6.58 12.63
N THR A 58 25.30 7.82 12.13
CA THR A 58 26.26 8.26 11.11
C THR A 58 27.39 9.08 11.71
N GLY A 59 28.61 8.78 11.28
CA GLY A 59 29.83 9.46 11.64
C GLY A 59 30.06 10.76 10.88
N CYS A 60 31.03 11.54 11.35
CA CYS A 60 31.53 12.72 10.67
C CYS A 60 33.03 12.85 10.92
N ASP A 61 33.78 13.23 9.89
CA ASP A 61 35.19 13.60 10.07
C ASP A 61 35.33 14.90 10.89
N TYR A 62 34.32 15.73 10.93
CA TYR A 62 34.34 16.98 11.68
C TYR A 62 33.54 16.84 12.97
N THR A 63 33.76 17.75 13.92
CA THR A 63 32.91 17.87 15.11
C THR A 63 32.07 19.12 14.95
N ASP A 64 30.75 18.93 14.88
CA ASP A 64 29.76 20.00 14.95
C ASP A 64 28.92 19.83 16.23
N GLU A 65 29.19 20.66 17.23
CA GLU A 65 28.53 20.56 18.54
C GLU A 65 27.02 20.85 18.45
N ASP A 66 26.58 21.65 17.49
CA ASP A 66 25.15 21.93 17.29
C ASP A 66 24.44 20.71 16.73
N LEU A 67 25.04 20.02 15.76
CA LEU A 67 24.49 18.75 15.25
C LEU A 67 24.48 17.66 16.33
N LYS A 68 25.55 17.58 17.12
CA LYS A 68 25.65 16.62 18.23
C LYS A 68 24.57 16.83 19.27
N ARG A 69 24.32 18.07 19.69
CA ARG A 69 23.22 18.43 20.61
C ARG A 69 21.83 18.13 20.02
N ASN A 70 21.72 18.14 18.70
CA ASN A 70 20.47 17.87 17.98
C ASN A 70 20.33 16.41 17.49
N GLY A 71 21.09 15.47 18.07
CA GLY A 71 20.86 14.03 17.91
C GLY A 71 21.83 13.28 17.00
N PHE A 72 22.76 13.96 16.33
CA PHE A 72 23.84 13.30 15.58
C PHE A 72 24.96 12.87 16.51
N LEU A 73 24.72 11.82 17.31
CA LEU A 73 25.68 11.35 18.32
C LEU A 73 26.97 10.78 17.73
N GLY A 74 26.98 10.47 16.43
CA GLY A 74 28.15 10.03 15.67
C GLY A 74 29.13 11.15 15.26
N GLU A 75 28.90 12.41 15.63
CA GLU A 75 29.90 13.47 15.40
C GLU A 75 31.27 13.09 15.99
N ASN A 76 32.34 13.33 15.23
CA ASN A 76 33.72 12.91 15.56
C ASN A 76 33.98 11.39 15.62
N ILE A 77 33.06 10.55 15.16
CA ILE A 77 33.25 9.09 15.12
C ILE A 77 33.60 8.64 13.71
N ARG A 78 34.77 8.02 13.57
CA ARG A 78 35.39 7.62 12.29
C ARG A 78 35.85 6.16 12.33
N ASN A 79 34.98 5.25 12.76
CA ASN A 79 35.28 3.82 12.83
C ASN A 79 34.03 2.98 12.48
N GLY A 80 34.14 1.65 12.52
CA GLY A 80 33.05 0.74 12.13
C GLY A 80 31.83 0.72 13.07
N SER A 81 31.76 1.56 14.10
CA SER A 81 30.56 1.69 14.95
C SER A 81 29.44 2.50 14.31
N VAL A 82 29.73 3.21 13.21
CA VAL A 82 28.78 4.02 12.44
C VAL A 82 28.61 3.49 11.03
N VAL A 83 27.43 3.68 10.44
CA VAL A 83 27.08 3.10 9.14
C VAL A 83 27.77 3.79 7.96
N VAL A 84 27.94 5.12 8.04
CA VAL A 84 28.73 5.93 7.12
C VAL A 84 29.44 7.06 7.87
N VAL A 85 30.54 7.58 7.35
CA VAL A 85 31.26 8.75 7.90
C VAL A 85 31.24 9.88 6.87
N LYS A 86 30.65 11.02 7.23
CA LYS A 86 30.62 12.20 6.35
C LYS A 86 32.01 12.80 6.23
N THR A 87 32.44 13.02 4.99
CA THR A 87 33.72 13.65 4.68
C THR A 87 33.64 14.65 3.52
N HIS A 88 34.51 15.66 3.58
CA HIS A 88 34.80 16.57 2.48
C HIS A 88 36.24 16.38 1.96
N ASP A 89 36.97 15.41 2.52
CA ASP A 89 38.34 15.13 2.14
C ASP A 89 38.40 14.52 0.73
N TYR A 90 39.36 15.02 -0.04
CA TYR A 90 39.62 14.59 -1.42
C TYR A 90 41.08 14.17 -1.62
N LEU A 91 41.95 14.36 -0.62
CA LEU A 91 43.34 13.96 -0.71
C LEU A 91 43.47 12.43 -0.63
N PRO A 92 44.23 11.76 -1.52
CA PRO A 92 44.30 10.30 -1.58
C PRO A 92 44.66 9.64 -0.24
N LYS A 93 45.50 10.28 0.59
CA LYS A 93 45.86 9.80 1.93
C LYS A 93 44.67 9.68 2.89
N HIS A 94 43.68 10.57 2.78
CA HIS A 94 42.49 10.59 3.65
C HIS A 94 41.40 9.62 3.15
N LEU A 95 41.51 9.13 1.91
CA LEU A 95 40.57 8.17 1.32
C LEU A 95 40.90 6.72 1.68
N ARG A 96 42.17 6.41 1.99
CA ARG A 96 42.67 5.05 2.28
C ARG A 96 41.89 4.27 3.35
N PRO A 97 41.37 4.89 4.42
CA PRO A 97 40.61 4.17 5.45
C PRO A 97 39.26 3.63 4.95
N TYR A 98 38.67 4.24 3.92
CA TYR A 98 37.34 3.89 3.42
C TYR A 98 37.40 2.69 2.47
N LYS A 99 36.50 1.72 2.67
CA LYS A 99 36.34 0.52 1.83
C LYS A 99 35.33 0.71 0.71
N LYS A 100 34.38 1.62 0.91
CA LYS A 100 33.35 2.00 -0.07
C LYS A 100 32.90 3.44 0.18
N ALA A 101 32.22 4.05 -0.79
CA ALA A 101 31.77 5.43 -0.70
C ALA A 101 30.37 5.62 -1.30
N VAL A 102 29.59 6.50 -0.68
CA VAL A 102 28.40 7.12 -1.21
C VAL A 102 28.80 8.54 -1.61
N LEU A 103 28.70 8.85 -2.91
CA LEU A 103 29.02 10.17 -3.43
C LEU A 103 27.75 11.01 -3.56
N LEU A 104 27.64 12.07 -2.75
CA LEU A 104 26.50 12.98 -2.78
C LEU A 104 26.81 14.20 -3.65
N ILE A 105 26.13 14.27 -4.80
CA ILE A 105 26.30 15.32 -5.80
C ILE A 105 25.06 16.21 -5.81
N ARG A 106 25.28 17.52 -5.65
CA ARG A 106 24.26 18.57 -5.81
C ARG A 106 24.71 19.51 -6.92
N ASN A 107 23.75 20.22 -7.54
CA ASN A 107 24.06 21.32 -8.44
C ASN A 107 25.12 22.25 -7.80
N PRO A 108 26.24 22.53 -8.48
CA PRO A 108 27.35 23.28 -7.89
C PRO A 108 26.96 24.71 -7.50
N TYR A 109 26.06 25.37 -8.24
CA TYR A 109 25.58 26.71 -7.88
C TYR A 109 24.83 26.69 -6.55
N ASP A 110 23.91 25.74 -6.38
CA ASP A 110 23.13 25.61 -5.15
C ASP A 110 23.99 25.17 -3.96
N ALA A 111 24.97 24.28 -4.19
CA ALA A 111 25.85 23.79 -3.15
C ALA A 111 26.79 24.92 -2.64
N ILE A 112 27.34 25.72 -3.55
CA ILE A 112 28.16 26.89 -3.23
C ILE A 112 27.33 27.94 -2.49
N LEU A 113 26.13 28.28 -2.97
CA LEU A 113 25.24 29.23 -2.32
C LEU A 113 24.84 28.78 -0.91
N SER A 114 24.50 27.49 -0.76
CA SER A 114 24.17 26.89 0.54
C SER A 114 25.36 26.93 1.51
N ASN A 115 26.58 26.62 1.04
CA ASN A 115 27.79 26.74 1.84
C ASN A 115 28.09 28.20 2.23
N PHE A 116 27.81 29.17 1.35
CA PHE A 116 27.92 30.59 1.67
C PHE A 116 26.94 31.00 2.78
N HIS A 117 25.66 30.61 2.66
CA HIS A 117 24.67 30.86 3.71
C HIS A 117 25.07 30.27 5.06
N LEU A 118 25.57 29.03 5.08
CA LEU A 118 26.08 28.38 6.28
C LEU A 118 27.20 29.22 6.93
N ARG A 119 28.17 29.68 6.13
CA ARG A 119 29.34 30.44 6.62
C ARG A 119 28.98 31.82 7.16
N GLN A 120 28.00 32.49 6.56
CA GLN A 120 27.59 33.83 7.02
C GLN A 120 26.69 33.75 8.26
N SER A 121 25.73 32.83 8.25
CA SER A 121 24.76 32.70 9.34
C SER A 121 25.25 31.86 10.52
N ASN A 122 26.36 31.12 10.37
CA ASN A 122 26.81 30.07 11.29
C ASN A 122 25.69 29.08 11.66
N SER A 123 24.76 28.83 10.73
CA SER A 123 23.58 27.99 10.95
C SER A 123 23.32 27.09 9.76
N HIS A 124 23.00 25.82 10.02
CA HIS A 124 22.63 24.84 9.00
C HIS A 124 21.29 25.14 8.30
N THR A 125 20.51 26.07 8.84
CA THR A 125 19.22 26.52 8.28
C THR A 125 19.17 28.02 8.02
N GLY A 126 20.24 28.75 8.31
CA GLY A 126 20.29 30.20 8.14
C GLY A 126 20.49 30.62 6.69
N THR A 127 20.21 31.90 6.41
CA THR A 127 20.39 32.52 5.10
C THR A 127 21.25 33.77 5.24
N ALA A 128 22.13 34.01 4.28
CA ALA A 128 22.91 35.24 4.25
C ALA A 128 22.01 36.44 3.90
N THR A 129 22.30 37.60 4.49
CA THR A 129 21.63 38.86 4.22
C THR A 129 22.17 39.53 2.96
N ASP A 130 21.39 40.41 2.34
CA ASP A 130 21.81 41.19 1.17
C ASP A 130 23.10 42.00 1.42
N GLN A 131 23.35 42.41 2.66
CA GLN A 131 24.56 43.14 3.04
C GLN A 131 25.81 42.24 3.03
N GLU A 132 25.67 40.98 3.42
CA GLU A 132 26.76 39.99 3.39
C GLU A 132 27.15 39.62 1.96
N PHE A 133 26.18 39.51 1.05
CA PHE A 133 26.44 39.34 -0.39
C PHE A 133 27.18 40.53 -1.01
N LYS A 134 26.94 41.75 -0.51
CA LYS A 134 27.57 42.98 -1.00
C LYS A 134 28.96 43.23 -0.42
N LYS A 135 29.36 42.50 0.62
CA LYS A 135 30.63 42.68 1.34
C LYS A 135 31.81 42.05 0.61
N ASP A 136 31.57 40.95 -0.12
CA ASP A 136 32.55 40.33 -1.00
C ASP A 136 32.46 40.95 -2.40
N ARG A 137 33.57 41.55 -2.87
CA ARG A 137 33.73 42.30 -4.14
C ARG A 137 33.40 41.52 -5.43
N CYS A 138 32.79 40.33 -5.35
CA CYS A 138 32.48 39.52 -6.51
C CYS A 138 31.32 40.09 -7.36
N CYS A 139 30.45 40.91 -6.75
CA CYS A 139 29.17 41.32 -7.37
C CYS A 139 29.03 42.83 -7.65
N THR A 140 30.09 43.62 -7.47
CA THR A 140 30.02 45.09 -7.61
C THR A 140 30.74 45.64 -8.84
N ASP A 141 31.33 44.79 -9.68
CA ASP A 141 32.04 45.22 -10.88
C ASP A 141 31.11 45.19 -12.12
N PRO A 142 30.78 46.35 -12.73
CA PRO A 142 29.91 46.41 -13.91
C PRO A 142 30.46 45.62 -15.10
N GLU A 143 31.78 45.42 -15.19
CA GLU A 143 32.41 44.63 -16.26
C GLU A 143 32.14 43.11 -16.11
N ASN A 144 31.87 42.61 -14.90
CA ASN A 144 31.47 41.21 -14.67
C ASN A 144 29.99 40.93 -15.00
N ILE A 145 29.16 41.97 -15.06
CA ILE A 145 27.76 41.88 -15.52
C ILE A 145 27.73 41.78 -17.07
N ALA A 146 28.73 42.38 -17.74
CA ALA A 146 28.84 42.38 -19.20
C ALA A 146 29.64 41.18 -19.77
N SER A 147 30.51 40.55 -18.98
CA SER A 147 31.36 39.44 -19.44
C SER A 147 30.77 38.03 -19.24
N THR A 148 29.60 37.90 -18.60
CA THR A 148 28.76 36.69 -18.74
C THR A 148 28.13 36.62 -20.14
N ARG A 149 28.96 36.55 -21.19
CA ARG A 149 28.65 35.65 -22.29
C ARG A 149 28.50 34.28 -21.64
N LEU A 150 27.25 33.92 -21.38
CA LEU A 150 26.81 32.57 -21.08
C LEU A 150 27.64 31.62 -21.95
N LEU A 151 28.68 31.00 -21.36
CA LEU A 151 29.16 29.72 -21.83
C LEU A 151 27.90 28.89 -21.95
N ASP A 152 27.48 28.63 -23.18
CA ASP A 152 26.15 28.20 -23.56
C ASP A 152 25.63 27.15 -22.57
N GLN A 153 24.91 27.65 -21.55
CA GLN A 153 24.44 26.79 -20.48
C GLN A 153 23.34 25.90 -21.01
N ARG A 154 22.80 26.12 -22.22
CA ARG A 154 21.92 25.13 -22.86
C ARG A 154 22.67 23.85 -23.16
N HIS A 155 23.90 23.89 -23.67
CA HIS A 155 24.64 22.67 -23.98
C HIS A 155 25.04 21.86 -22.72
N ILE A 156 25.43 22.52 -21.64
CA ILE A 156 25.74 21.86 -20.36
C ILE A 156 24.44 21.43 -19.66
N ARG A 157 23.40 22.25 -19.65
CA ARG A 157 22.09 21.92 -19.06
C ARG A 157 21.36 20.85 -19.86
N GLU A 158 21.51 20.77 -21.18
CA GLU A 158 20.97 19.70 -22.03
C GLU A 158 21.78 18.42 -21.89
N ARG A 159 23.11 18.48 -21.74
CA ARG A 159 23.90 17.28 -21.41
C ARG A 159 23.66 16.79 -19.99
N TYR A 160 23.58 17.68 -19.00
CA TYR A 160 23.21 17.31 -17.63
C TYR A 160 21.75 16.88 -17.56
N HIS A 161 20.81 17.52 -18.25
CA HIS A 161 19.43 17.06 -18.32
C HIS A 161 19.32 15.76 -19.09
N SER A 162 20.09 15.51 -20.15
CA SER A 162 20.05 14.23 -20.88
C SER A 162 20.72 13.12 -20.10
N ILE A 163 21.83 13.39 -19.38
CA ILE A 163 22.49 12.42 -18.50
C ILE A 163 21.65 12.19 -17.25
N ILE A 164 21.10 13.24 -16.62
CA ILE A 164 20.17 13.10 -15.48
C ILE A 164 18.89 12.44 -15.95
N PHE A 165 18.32 12.77 -17.11
CA PHE A 165 17.12 12.13 -17.63
C PHE A 165 17.40 10.68 -18.01
N PHE A 166 18.53 10.36 -18.62
CA PHE A 166 18.94 8.98 -18.88
C PHE A 166 19.21 8.23 -17.58
N LEU A 167 19.92 8.82 -16.61
CA LEU A 167 20.16 8.23 -15.29
C LEU A 167 18.88 8.15 -14.45
N VAL A 168 17.93 9.06 -14.60
CA VAL A 168 16.62 9.06 -13.95
C VAL A 168 15.70 8.07 -14.64
N MET A 169 15.78 7.89 -15.96
CA MET A 169 15.03 6.86 -16.67
C MET A 169 15.62 5.48 -16.39
N VAL A 170 16.94 5.34 -16.33
CA VAL A 170 17.65 4.13 -15.89
C VAL A 170 17.41 3.91 -14.40
N ALA A 171 17.39 4.95 -13.56
CA ALA A 171 17.05 4.84 -12.14
C ALA A 171 15.56 4.59 -11.92
N MET A 172 14.65 5.09 -12.75
CA MET A 172 13.21 4.83 -12.64
C MET A 172 12.87 3.46 -13.20
N THR A 173 13.52 3.00 -14.26
CA THR A 173 13.38 1.62 -14.73
C THR A 173 14.06 0.66 -13.76
N SER A 174 15.28 0.91 -13.32
CA SER A 174 15.92 0.09 -12.28
C SER A 174 15.24 0.22 -10.92
N MET A 175 14.61 1.34 -10.56
CA MET A 175 13.81 1.50 -9.34
C MET A 175 12.44 0.88 -9.49
N THR A 176 11.79 0.88 -10.66
CA THR A 176 10.55 0.10 -10.86
C THR A 176 10.87 -1.39 -10.87
N TYR A 177 11.96 -1.83 -11.49
CA TYR A 177 12.45 -3.20 -11.41
C TYR A 177 12.88 -3.56 -9.99
N TRP A 178 13.56 -2.68 -9.26
CA TRP A 178 14.00 -2.90 -7.88
C TRP A 178 12.84 -2.83 -6.89
N LEU A 179 11.84 -1.98 -7.10
CA LEU A 179 10.60 -1.93 -6.33
C LEU A 179 9.75 -3.17 -6.60
N LYS A 180 9.66 -3.63 -7.85
CA LYS A 180 8.97 -4.88 -8.20
C LYS A 180 9.70 -6.09 -7.62
N TRP A 181 11.01 -6.17 -7.80
CA TRP A 181 11.86 -7.23 -7.26
C TRP A 181 11.83 -7.24 -5.74
N ASN A 182 11.91 -6.07 -5.09
CA ASN A 182 11.71 -5.98 -3.64
C ASN A 182 10.31 -6.35 -3.25
N LYS A 183 9.25 -5.92 -3.94
CA LYS A 183 7.88 -6.29 -3.59
C LYS A 183 7.67 -7.81 -3.67
N GLU A 184 8.23 -8.49 -4.67
CA GLU A 184 8.22 -9.95 -4.78
C GLU A 184 9.03 -10.61 -3.64
N GLN A 185 10.23 -10.10 -3.33
CA GLN A 185 11.05 -10.59 -2.20
C GLN A 185 10.38 -10.32 -0.83
N PHE A 186 9.79 -9.14 -0.64
CA PHE A 186 9.08 -8.69 0.55
C PHE A 186 7.81 -9.51 0.75
N ALA A 187 7.04 -9.77 -0.31
CA ALA A 187 5.93 -10.70 -0.27
C ALA A 187 6.42 -12.10 0.12
N SER A 188 7.48 -12.63 -0.48
CA SER A 188 8.01 -13.94 -0.09
C SER A 188 8.51 -14.01 1.37
N PHE A 189 9.02 -12.88 1.90
CA PHE A 189 9.52 -12.78 3.27
C PHE A 189 8.39 -12.79 4.31
N PHE A 190 7.26 -12.13 4.02
CA PHE A 190 6.13 -12.03 4.95
C PHE A 190 5.00 -13.05 4.69
N CYS A 191 4.96 -13.65 3.50
CA CYS A 191 3.94 -14.63 3.10
C CYS A 191 4.41 -16.06 3.39
N GLU A 192 4.18 -16.50 4.64
CA GLU A 192 4.23 -17.93 4.97
C GLU A 192 3.21 -18.74 4.13
N LYS A 193 3.50 -20.03 3.91
CA LYS A 193 2.66 -20.91 3.08
C LYS A 193 1.24 -21.09 3.66
N THR A 194 0.23 -21.03 2.80
CA THR A 194 -1.16 -21.33 3.14
C THR A 194 -1.35 -22.84 3.36
N HIS A 195 -2.14 -23.23 4.34
CA HIS A 195 -2.42 -24.62 4.69
C HIS A 195 -3.88 -24.81 5.11
N PHE A 196 -4.35 -26.06 5.17
CA PHE A 196 -5.63 -26.37 5.81
C PHE A 196 -5.49 -26.22 7.33
N SER A 197 -6.58 -25.85 7.99
CA SER A 197 -6.61 -25.78 9.44
C SER A 197 -6.31 -27.15 10.04
N LYS A 198 -5.47 -27.16 11.09
CA LYS A 198 -5.23 -28.36 11.90
C LYS A 198 -6.34 -28.59 12.93
N GLU A 199 -7.08 -27.54 13.26
CA GLU A 199 -8.22 -27.57 14.18
C GLU A 199 -9.52 -27.51 13.39
N HIS A 200 -10.59 -28.06 13.96
CA HIS A 200 -11.92 -27.97 13.34
C HIS A 200 -12.52 -26.58 13.57
N LEU A 201 -12.46 -25.74 12.55
CA LEU A 201 -13.01 -24.38 12.60
C LEU A 201 -14.54 -24.39 12.46
N PRO A 202 -15.24 -23.35 12.96
CA PRO A 202 -16.63 -23.14 12.61
C PRO A 202 -16.78 -22.96 11.09
N VAL A 203 -17.62 -23.78 10.47
CA VAL A 203 -18.05 -23.68 9.08
C VAL A 203 -18.69 -22.31 8.87
N THR A 204 -17.91 -21.41 8.27
CA THR A 204 -18.25 -20.01 8.09
C THR A 204 -18.53 -19.73 6.63
N ALA A 205 -19.71 -19.22 6.29
CA ALA A 205 -20.00 -18.83 4.91
C ALA A 205 -19.25 -17.57 4.51
N LEU A 206 -18.70 -17.54 3.30
CA LEU A 206 -18.44 -16.31 2.55
C LEU A 206 -19.50 -16.19 1.45
N ALA A 207 -20.59 -15.52 1.81
CA ALA A 207 -21.76 -15.37 0.98
C ALA A 207 -21.72 -14.09 0.16
N SER A 208 -22.04 -14.17 -1.13
CA SER A 208 -22.24 -12.96 -1.95
C SER A 208 -22.96 -13.26 -3.25
N TYR A 209 -23.43 -12.21 -3.91
CA TYR A 209 -23.85 -12.30 -5.31
C TYR A 209 -22.64 -12.50 -6.24
N PHE A 210 -22.84 -13.22 -7.35
CA PHE A 210 -21.82 -13.40 -8.39
C PHE A 210 -21.24 -12.04 -8.86
N GLY A 211 -19.93 -11.97 -9.06
CA GLY A 211 -19.28 -10.71 -9.46
C GLY A 211 -19.03 -9.71 -8.32
N SER A 212 -19.35 -10.04 -7.06
CA SER A 212 -19.12 -9.15 -5.91
C SER A 212 -17.68 -9.12 -5.38
N GLY A 213 -16.74 -9.82 -6.02
CA GLY A 213 -15.33 -9.86 -5.60
C GLY A 213 -14.94 -11.05 -4.71
N ASN A 214 -15.62 -12.20 -4.88
CA ASN A 214 -15.37 -13.41 -4.11
C ASN A 214 -13.93 -13.91 -4.16
N THR A 215 -13.40 -14.10 -5.38
CA THR A 215 -12.04 -14.62 -5.58
C THR A 215 -11.01 -13.73 -4.89
N TRP A 216 -11.15 -12.42 -5.05
CA TRP A 216 -10.29 -11.44 -4.38
C TRP A 216 -10.39 -11.53 -2.85
N THR A 217 -11.61 -11.56 -2.32
CA THR A 217 -11.85 -11.65 -0.86
C THR A 217 -11.29 -12.95 -0.28
N ARG A 218 -11.42 -14.07 -0.99
CA ARG A 218 -10.79 -15.33 -0.60
C ARG A 218 -9.28 -15.21 -0.52
N GLN A 219 -8.61 -14.67 -1.55
CA GLN A 219 -7.16 -14.48 -1.52
C GLN A 219 -6.72 -13.59 -0.36
N ILE A 220 -7.46 -12.51 -0.07
CA ILE A 220 -7.18 -11.65 1.08
C ILE A 220 -7.23 -12.46 2.38
N ILE A 221 -8.29 -13.26 2.59
CA ILE A 221 -8.44 -14.09 3.78
C ILE A 221 -7.30 -15.11 3.90
N GLU A 222 -6.97 -15.82 2.81
CA GLU A 222 -5.89 -16.81 2.81
C GLU A 222 -4.53 -16.18 3.13
N LYS A 223 -4.24 -15.01 2.58
CA LYS A 223 -2.98 -14.29 2.82
C LYS A 223 -2.91 -13.73 4.24
N ALA A 224 -4.04 -13.19 4.74
CA ALA A 224 -4.12 -12.59 6.06
C ALA A 224 -4.14 -13.62 7.20
N THR A 225 -4.58 -14.87 6.95
CA THR A 225 -4.66 -15.92 7.98
C THR A 225 -3.69 -17.07 7.80
N GLY A 226 -3.21 -17.31 6.58
CA GLY A 226 -2.47 -18.51 6.23
C GLY A 226 -3.32 -19.78 6.12
N ILE A 227 -4.65 -19.67 6.18
CA ILE A 227 -5.57 -20.81 6.10
C ILE A 227 -6.35 -20.79 4.78
N TYR A 228 -6.46 -21.93 4.11
CA TYR A 228 -7.21 -22.04 2.85
C TYR A 228 -8.70 -21.73 3.02
N THR A 229 -9.29 -21.20 1.96
CA THR A 229 -10.73 -20.98 1.84
C THR A 229 -11.40 -22.07 1.03
N GLY A 230 -12.52 -22.56 1.54
CA GLY A 230 -13.41 -23.53 0.92
C GLY A 230 -14.33 -22.94 -0.16
N CYS A 231 -14.98 -23.82 -0.89
CA CYS A 231 -16.01 -23.50 -1.88
C CYS A 231 -17.00 -24.66 -1.97
N ASP A 232 -18.28 -24.35 -1.99
CA ASP A 232 -19.38 -25.29 -2.25
C ASP A 232 -19.49 -25.73 -3.72
N TYR A 233 -18.71 -25.10 -4.60
CA TYR A 233 -18.57 -25.45 -6.01
C TYR A 233 -17.14 -25.87 -6.32
N VAL A 234 -16.93 -26.40 -7.51
CA VAL A 234 -15.60 -26.70 -8.06
C VAL A 234 -15.36 -25.85 -9.29
N ASP A 235 -14.41 -24.93 -9.18
CA ASP A 235 -13.83 -24.21 -10.32
C ASP A 235 -12.41 -24.73 -10.56
N GLU A 236 -12.25 -25.52 -11.62
CA GLU A 236 -10.97 -26.17 -11.95
C GLU A 236 -9.86 -25.15 -12.27
N ASP A 237 -10.19 -23.99 -12.85
CA ASP A 237 -9.20 -22.93 -13.08
C ASP A 237 -8.70 -22.36 -11.75
N LEU A 238 -9.61 -22.07 -10.81
CA LEU A 238 -9.21 -21.59 -9.48
C LEU A 238 -8.39 -22.65 -8.71
N LYS A 239 -8.80 -23.91 -8.77
CA LYS A 239 -8.11 -25.02 -8.11
C LYS A 239 -6.68 -25.19 -8.61
N GLN A 240 -6.49 -25.19 -9.94
CA GLN A 240 -5.17 -25.26 -10.57
C GLN A 240 -4.28 -24.06 -10.24
N ASN A 241 -4.89 -22.94 -9.89
CA ASN A 241 -4.22 -21.69 -9.58
C ASN A 241 -4.08 -21.38 -8.08
N GLY A 242 -4.25 -22.38 -7.21
CA GLY A 242 -3.87 -22.30 -5.79
C GLY A 242 -5.04 -22.25 -4.80
N PHE A 243 -6.30 -22.20 -5.26
CA PHE A 243 -7.45 -22.37 -4.37
C PHE A 243 -7.67 -23.85 -4.05
N LEU A 244 -6.81 -24.41 -3.22
CA LEU A 244 -6.85 -25.85 -2.91
C LEU A 244 -8.08 -26.28 -2.12
N GLY A 245 -8.84 -25.34 -1.55
CA GLY A 245 -10.11 -25.58 -0.85
C GLY A 245 -11.35 -25.71 -1.75
N GLU A 246 -11.22 -25.70 -3.08
CA GLU A 246 -12.35 -26.04 -3.96
C GLU A 246 -12.94 -27.42 -3.61
N ASN A 247 -14.27 -27.51 -3.54
CA ASN A 247 -15.02 -28.68 -3.06
C ASN A 247 -14.86 -29.04 -1.57
N ILE A 248 -14.27 -28.16 -0.76
CA ILE A 248 -14.14 -28.37 0.68
C ILE A 248 -15.09 -27.43 1.41
N THR A 249 -16.03 -28.02 2.14
CA THR A 249 -17.15 -27.32 2.79
C THR A 249 -17.22 -27.55 4.31
N ASP A 250 -16.13 -28.07 4.90
CA ASP A 250 -16.03 -28.36 6.32
C ASP A 250 -15.07 -27.40 7.06
N GLY A 251 -14.92 -27.65 8.37
CA GLY A 251 -14.07 -26.86 9.27
C GLY A 251 -12.56 -26.96 9.02
N SER A 252 -12.10 -27.65 7.97
CA SER A 252 -10.67 -27.62 7.56
C SER A 252 -10.29 -26.32 6.84
N THR A 253 -11.28 -25.53 6.40
CA THR A 253 -11.09 -24.22 5.76
C THR A 253 -11.64 -23.11 6.63
N ILE A 254 -11.09 -21.90 6.49
CA ILE A 254 -11.48 -20.77 7.35
C ILE A 254 -12.83 -20.17 7.00
N VAL A 255 -13.19 -20.17 5.72
CA VAL A 255 -14.51 -19.80 5.21
C VAL A 255 -14.84 -20.65 4.00
N VAL A 256 -16.11 -20.87 3.71
CA VAL A 256 -16.63 -21.58 2.54
C VAL A 256 -17.38 -20.58 1.67
N LYS A 257 -16.84 -20.25 0.49
CA LYS A 257 -17.53 -19.41 -0.50
C LYS A 257 -18.85 -20.06 -0.87
N THR A 258 -19.92 -19.27 -1.01
CA THR A 258 -21.23 -19.75 -1.46
C THR A 258 -22.04 -18.68 -2.20
N HIS A 259 -22.92 -19.12 -3.10
CA HIS A 259 -23.95 -18.29 -3.74
C HIS A 259 -25.37 -18.73 -3.37
N GLU A 260 -25.51 -19.64 -2.40
CA GLU A 260 -26.79 -20.15 -1.95
C GLU A 260 -27.64 -19.03 -1.34
N TRP A 261 -28.90 -18.94 -1.76
CA TRP A 261 -29.86 -17.96 -1.23
C TRP A 261 -31.24 -18.56 -1.00
N SER A 262 -31.50 -19.78 -1.45
CA SER A 262 -32.79 -20.45 -1.28
C SER A 262 -32.69 -21.97 -1.44
N PRO A 263 -33.44 -22.77 -0.66
CA PRO A 263 -34.22 -22.36 0.50
C PRO A 263 -33.32 -21.97 1.68
N ILE A 264 -33.83 -21.16 2.61
CA ILE A 264 -33.07 -20.70 3.79
C ILE A 264 -32.53 -21.85 4.66
N THR A 265 -33.13 -23.04 4.57
CA THR A 265 -32.65 -24.27 5.22
C THR A 265 -31.24 -24.65 4.76
N ARG A 266 -30.84 -24.30 3.54
CA ARG A 266 -29.46 -24.48 3.07
C ARG A 266 -28.44 -23.67 3.86
N LEU A 267 -28.87 -22.63 4.59
CA LEU A 267 -27.97 -21.83 5.43
C LEU A 267 -27.70 -22.47 6.80
N GLN A 268 -28.47 -23.48 7.21
CA GLN A 268 -28.45 -24.00 8.58
C GLN A 268 -27.15 -24.73 8.97
N HIS A 269 -26.38 -25.20 7.98
CA HIS A 269 -25.10 -25.86 8.24
C HIS A 269 -23.96 -24.88 8.56
N PHE A 270 -24.13 -23.58 8.25
CA PHE A 270 -23.15 -22.55 8.59
C PHE A 270 -23.35 -22.08 10.03
N GLN A 271 -22.26 -22.04 10.81
CA GLN A 271 -22.28 -21.49 12.17
C GLN A 271 -22.04 -19.99 12.19
N LYS A 272 -21.33 -19.44 11.20
CA LYS A 272 -21.06 -18.00 11.03
C LYS A 272 -21.22 -17.62 9.56
N ALA A 273 -21.39 -16.33 9.28
CA ALA A 273 -21.43 -15.84 7.91
C ALA A 273 -20.70 -14.51 7.75
N ILE A 274 -20.06 -14.34 6.60
CA ILE A 274 -19.61 -13.08 6.05
C ILE A 274 -20.46 -12.82 4.81
N LEU A 275 -21.16 -11.68 4.79
CA LEU A 275 -21.90 -11.22 3.63
C LEU A 275 -21.11 -10.12 2.92
N LEU A 276 -20.59 -10.44 1.74
CA LEU A 276 -19.91 -9.50 0.88
C LEU A 276 -20.91 -8.87 -0.09
N ILE A 277 -21.09 -7.55 0.01
CA ILE A 277 -22.02 -6.76 -0.79
C ILE A 277 -21.21 -5.83 -1.69
N ARG A 278 -21.48 -5.87 -3.00
CA ARG A 278 -20.95 -4.93 -3.99
C ARG A 278 -22.10 -4.15 -4.62
N ASN A 279 -21.82 -2.94 -5.10
CA ASN A 279 -22.76 -2.18 -5.91
C ASN A 279 -23.36 -3.08 -7.03
N PRO A 280 -24.71 -3.20 -7.12
CA PRO A 280 -25.34 -4.14 -8.04
C PRO A 280 -25.08 -3.82 -9.51
N TYR A 281 -24.92 -2.55 -9.88
CA TYR A 281 -24.55 -2.17 -11.26
C TYR A 281 -23.22 -2.82 -11.66
N GLU A 282 -22.24 -2.78 -10.75
CA GLU A 282 -20.92 -3.35 -10.96
C GLU A 282 -20.92 -4.90 -10.88
N ALA A 283 -21.68 -5.46 -9.93
CA ALA A 283 -21.73 -6.90 -9.71
C ALA A 283 -22.47 -7.64 -10.86
N ILE A 284 -23.62 -7.11 -11.30
CA ILE A 284 -24.41 -7.68 -12.41
C ILE A 284 -23.60 -7.59 -13.72
N LEU A 285 -23.01 -6.44 -14.02
CA LEU A 285 -22.14 -6.30 -15.19
C LEU A 285 -20.96 -7.29 -15.15
N SER A 286 -20.32 -7.44 -13.99
CA SER A 286 -19.21 -8.36 -13.84
C SER A 286 -19.61 -9.83 -14.05
N ASN A 287 -20.79 -10.22 -13.56
CA ASN A 287 -21.32 -11.58 -13.77
C ASN A 287 -21.74 -11.82 -15.22
N PHE A 288 -22.29 -10.80 -15.89
CA PHE A 288 -22.64 -10.87 -17.31
C PHE A 288 -21.40 -11.15 -18.17
N HIS A 289 -20.31 -10.42 -17.92
CA HIS A 289 -19.03 -10.64 -18.57
C HIS A 289 -18.46 -12.03 -18.31
N LEU A 290 -18.50 -12.50 -17.06
CA LEU A 290 -18.03 -13.84 -16.69
C LEU A 290 -18.79 -14.91 -17.48
N ARG A 291 -20.13 -14.84 -17.53
CA ARG A 291 -20.97 -15.84 -18.19
C ARG A 291 -20.73 -15.93 -19.70
N HIS A 292 -20.60 -14.79 -20.37
CA HIS A 292 -20.45 -14.76 -21.83
C HIS A 292 -19.02 -15.05 -22.28
N SER A 293 -18.02 -14.60 -21.54
CA SER A 293 -16.62 -14.89 -21.87
C SER A 293 -16.13 -16.23 -21.35
N LYS A 294 -16.86 -16.86 -20.41
CA LYS A 294 -16.43 -18.05 -19.65
C LYS A 294 -15.05 -17.88 -18.99
N SER A 295 -14.70 -16.63 -18.68
CA SER A 295 -13.40 -16.27 -18.11
C SER A 295 -13.60 -15.25 -16.98
N HIS A 296 -12.87 -15.45 -15.88
CA HIS A 296 -12.88 -14.54 -14.72
C HIS A 296 -12.47 -13.11 -15.08
N THR A 297 -11.70 -12.92 -16.15
CA THR A 297 -11.21 -11.62 -16.62
C THR A 297 -11.72 -11.25 -18.01
N GLY A 298 -12.42 -12.15 -18.70
CA GLY A 298 -12.96 -11.91 -20.04
C GLY A 298 -14.11 -10.89 -20.07
N MET A 299 -14.38 -10.35 -21.25
CA MET A 299 -15.43 -9.37 -21.51
C MET A 299 -16.48 -9.93 -22.48
N ALA A 300 -17.73 -9.53 -22.28
CA ALA A 300 -18.82 -9.83 -23.19
C ALA A 300 -18.72 -8.96 -24.44
N THR A 301 -19.16 -9.48 -25.59
CA THR A 301 -19.12 -8.74 -26.86
C THR A 301 -20.31 -7.78 -26.96
N SER A 302 -20.22 -6.79 -27.85
CA SER A 302 -21.35 -5.89 -28.15
C SER A 302 -22.60 -6.64 -28.62
N GLU A 303 -22.45 -7.82 -29.23
CA GLU A 303 -23.56 -8.66 -29.65
C GLU A 303 -24.25 -9.33 -28.47
N ASP A 304 -23.49 -9.82 -27.49
CA ASP A 304 -24.07 -10.37 -26.26
C ASP A 304 -24.89 -9.31 -25.53
N PHE A 305 -24.39 -8.07 -25.47
CA PHE A 305 -25.13 -6.95 -24.88
C PHE A 305 -26.45 -6.69 -25.60
N ARG A 306 -26.46 -6.67 -26.94
CA ARG A 306 -27.70 -6.47 -27.70
C ARG A 306 -28.72 -7.59 -27.49
N ARG A 307 -28.25 -8.83 -27.38
CA ARG A 307 -29.12 -10.01 -27.33
C ARG A 307 -29.70 -10.27 -25.94
N ASP A 308 -28.86 -10.18 -24.91
CA ASP A 308 -29.15 -10.81 -23.61
C ASP A 308 -29.21 -9.83 -22.43
N TRP A 309 -28.65 -8.62 -22.56
CA TRP A 309 -28.42 -7.71 -21.44
C TRP A 309 -29.70 -7.34 -20.67
N ASP A 310 -30.76 -6.92 -21.35
CA ASP A 310 -31.98 -6.44 -20.66
C ASP A 310 -32.65 -7.55 -19.84
N LYS A 311 -32.76 -8.75 -20.41
CA LYS A 311 -33.29 -9.93 -19.70
C LYS A 311 -32.38 -10.32 -18.54
N TYR A 312 -31.07 -10.21 -18.74
CA TYR A 312 -30.09 -10.55 -17.72
C TYR A 312 -30.15 -9.59 -16.53
N VAL A 313 -30.28 -8.28 -16.78
CA VAL A 313 -30.43 -7.26 -15.73
C VAL A 313 -31.68 -7.51 -14.90
N GLU A 314 -32.80 -7.88 -15.53
CA GLU A 314 -34.05 -8.11 -14.80
C GLU A 314 -33.91 -9.23 -13.75
N HIS A 315 -33.44 -10.40 -14.18
CA HIS A 315 -33.21 -11.54 -13.28
C HIS A 315 -32.05 -11.31 -12.31
N GLY A 316 -30.97 -10.68 -12.78
CA GLY A 316 -29.80 -10.38 -11.97
C GLY A 316 -30.11 -9.41 -10.83
N SER A 317 -30.99 -8.44 -11.06
CA SER A 317 -31.44 -7.48 -10.05
C SER A 317 -32.24 -8.15 -8.94
N GLU A 318 -33.17 -9.04 -9.30
CA GLU A 318 -33.98 -9.79 -8.34
C GLU A 318 -33.13 -10.76 -7.52
N HIS A 319 -32.26 -11.50 -8.18
CA HIS A 319 -31.35 -12.42 -7.49
C HIS A 319 -30.38 -11.68 -6.57
N TRP A 320 -29.85 -10.50 -6.97
CA TRP A 320 -29.04 -9.68 -6.08
C TRP A 320 -29.82 -9.26 -4.83
N LEU A 321 -31.08 -8.84 -4.97
CA LEU A 321 -31.93 -8.49 -3.84
C LEU A 321 -32.17 -9.69 -2.92
N ASP A 322 -32.63 -10.81 -3.49
CA ASP A 322 -33.04 -11.99 -2.74
C ASP A 322 -31.87 -12.61 -1.96
N LEU A 323 -30.69 -12.68 -2.57
CA LEU A 323 -29.48 -13.17 -1.90
C LEU A 323 -29.14 -12.30 -0.70
N ASN A 324 -29.04 -10.98 -0.90
CA ASN A 324 -28.68 -10.07 0.19
C ASN A 324 -29.71 -10.11 1.33
N LEU A 325 -31.01 -10.06 1.02
CA LEU A 325 -32.05 -10.13 2.05
C LEU A 325 -32.07 -11.47 2.78
N THR A 326 -31.78 -12.58 2.09
CA THR A 326 -31.75 -13.91 2.72
C THR A 326 -30.58 -14.01 3.69
N TRP A 327 -29.37 -13.60 3.31
CA TRP A 327 -28.22 -13.61 4.21
C TRP A 327 -28.32 -12.59 5.34
N LEU A 328 -28.98 -11.45 5.13
CA LEU A 328 -29.28 -10.50 6.20
C LEU A 328 -30.24 -11.06 7.26
N ARG A 329 -31.01 -12.11 6.92
CA ARG A 329 -31.87 -12.85 7.85
C ARG A 329 -31.16 -14.03 8.54
N PHE A 330 -29.90 -14.30 8.20
CA PHE A 330 -29.09 -15.33 8.85
C PHE A 330 -29.11 -15.15 10.38
N LYS A 331 -29.39 -16.23 11.12
CA LYS A 331 -29.63 -16.15 12.57
C LYS A 331 -28.35 -16.13 13.40
N GLY A 332 -27.25 -16.62 12.84
CA GLY A 332 -25.96 -16.64 13.52
C GLY A 332 -25.18 -15.32 13.40
N PRO A 333 -23.92 -15.33 13.88
CA PRO A 333 -22.97 -14.24 13.74
C PRO A 333 -22.81 -13.85 12.27
N LEU A 334 -23.00 -12.58 11.95
CA LEU A 334 -22.91 -12.07 10.58
C LEU A 334 -21.99 -10.85 10.53
N HIS A 335 -20.93 -10.94 9.71
CA HIS A 335 -20.08 -9.81 9.36
C HIS A 335 -20.43 -9.31 7.96
N ILE A 336 -20.72 -8.02 7.81
CA ILE A 336 -21.10 -7.43 6.53
C ILE A 336 -19.92 -6.63 6.00
N ILE A 337 -19.50 -6.92 4.77
CA ILE A 337 -18.44 -6.20 4.08
C ILE A 337 -19.01 -5.54 2.83
N HIS A 338 -18.76 -4.24 2.68
CA HIS A 338 -18.98 -3.56 1.41
C HIS A 338 -17.69 -3.64 0.57
N TYR A 339 -17.75 -4.21 -0.63
CA TYR A 339 -16.61 -4.36 -1.53
C TYR A 339 -15.88 -3.03 -1.77
N GLU A 340 -16.63 -1.95 -1.93
CA GLU A 340 -16.10 -0.60 -2.12
C GLU A 340 -15.32 -0.12 -0.89
N SER A 341 -15.79 -0.45 0.31
CA SER A 341 -15.07 -0.15 1.57
C SER A 341 -13.81 -0.99 1.70
N LEU A 342 -13.85 -2.28 1.32
CA LEU A 342 -12.67 -3.15 1.31
C LEU A 342 -11.57 -2.62 0.38
N LYS A 343 -11.93 -1.97 -0.74
CA LYS A 343 -10.97 -1.29 -1.62
C LYS A 343 -10.37 -0.02 -1.02
N GLN A 344 -11.20 0.80 -0.37
CA GLN A 344 -10.79 2.13 0.12
C GLN A 344 -10.06 2.05 1.47
N ASN A 345 -10.52 1.19 2.37
CA ASN A 345 -10.08 1.08 3.75
C ASN A 345 -9.50 -0.32 4.05
N PHE A 346 -8.74 -0.87 3.10
CA PHE A 346 -8.29 -2.27 3.08
C PHE A 346 -7.81 -2.80 4.43
N LYS A 347 -6.78 -2.17 5.03
CA LYS A 347 -6.19 -2.65 6.30
C LYS A 347 -7.23 -2.72 7.42
N THR A 348 -8.12 -1.73 7.51
CA THR A 348 -9.14 -1.65 8.54
C THR A 348 -10.22 -2.72 8.34
N GLU A 349 -10.77 -2.82 7.14
CA GLU A 349 -11.80 -3.81 6.81
C GLU A 349 -11.28 -5.24 6.98
N VAL A 350 -10.06 -5.53 6.53
CA VAL A 350 -9.42 -6.84 6.74
C VAL A 350 -9.18 -7.09 8.22
N THR A 351 -8.77 -6.10 9.01
CA THR A 351 -8.61 -6.27 10.46
C THR A 351 -9.92 -6.68 11.13
N TYR A 352 -11.05 -6.05 10.77
CA TYR A 352 -12.35 -6.41 11.33
C TYR A 352 -12.81 -7.80 10.90
N LEU A 353 -12.64 -8.14 9.63
CA LEU A 353 -12.94 -9.46 9.08
C LEU A 353 -12.17 -10.57 9.83
N ILE A 354 -10.86 -10.40 10.00
CA ILE A 354 -10.00 -11.42 10.64
C ILE A 354 -10.34 -11.58 12.12
N ARG A 355 -10.66 -10.48 12.80
CA ARG A 355 -11.17 -10.53 14.19
C ARG A 355 -12.51 -11.23 14.30
N PHE A 356 -13.44 -11.01 13.38
CA PHE A 356 -14.73 -11.72 13.35
C PHE A 356 -14.55 -13.24 13.18
N LEU A 357 -13.55 -13.64 12.40
CA LEU A 357 -13.15 -15.04 12.24
C LEU A 357 -12.46 -15.61 13.48
N ASN A 358 -12.32 -14.84 14.57
CA ASN A 358 -11.58 -15.20 15.79
C ASN A 358 -10.12 -15.58 15.51
N PHE A 359 -9.51 -14.99 14.48
CA PHE A 359 -8.10 -15.19 14.17
C PHE A 359 -7.25 -14.01 14.65
N PRO A 360 -6.03 -14.25 15.15
CA PRO A 360 -5.09 -13.18 15.48
C PRO A 360 -4.64 -12.43 14.23
N VAL A 361 -4.55 -11.10 14.33
CA VAL A 361 -4.09 -10.23 13.24
C VAL A 361 -2.57 -10.11 13.32
N TYR A 362 -1.87 -10.95 12.56
CA TYR A 362 -0.41 -10.90 12.49
C TYR A 362 0.07 -9.81 11.52
N HIS A 363 1.09 -9.06 11.94
CA HIS A 363 1.64 -7.98 11.13
C HIS A 363 2.23 -8.47 9.81
N ASN A 364 3.02 -9.55 9.83
CA ASN A 364 3.59 -10.17 8.64
C ASN A 364 2.50 -10.59 7.64
N ARG A 365 1.45 -11.28 8.10
CA ARG A 365 0.33 -11.72 7.25
C ARG A 365 -0.48 -10.55 6.68
N MET A 366 -0.71 -9.50 7.47
CA MET A 366 -1.33 -8.27 6.98
C MET A 366 -0.49 -7.61 5.89
N MET A 367 0.83 -7.52 6.09
CA MET A 367 1.76 -6.98 5.09
C MET A 367 1.80 -7.85 3.82
N CYS A 368 1.75 -9.18 3.97
CA CYS A 368 1.62 -10.11 2.86
C CYS A 368 0.34 -9.84 2.04
N ALA A 369 -0.81 -9.75 2.69
CA ALA A 369 -2.08 -9.43 2.01
C ALA A 369 -2.05 -8.05 1.33
N MET A 370 -1.38 -7.05 1.91
CA MET A 370 -1.25 -5.72 1.31
C MET A 370 -0.25 -5.69 0.14
N ALA A 371 0.78 -6.53 0.16
CA ALA A 371 1.82 -6.58 -0.86
C ALA A 371 1.44 -7.42 -2.08
N GLU A 372 0.47 -8.33 -1.97
CA GLU A 372 0.05 -9.23 -3.04
C GLU A 372 -0.49 -8.47 -4.27
N GLU A 373 -0.14 -8.95 -5.45
CA GLU A 373 -0.73 -8.49 -6.71
C GLU A 373 -1.97 -9.30 -7.05
N TYR A 374 -3.13 -8.75 -6.73
CA TYR A 374 -4.44 -9.37 -7.00
C TYR A 374 -4.89 -9.26 -8.47
N GLU A 375 -4.00 -8.88 -9.39
CA GLU A 375 -4.35 -8.53 -10.78
C GLU A 375 -4.91 -9.70 -11.59
N LYS A 376 -4.52 -10.94 -11.26
CA LYS A 376 -4.87 -12.15 -12.02
C LYS A 376 -6.38 -12.36 -12.21
N TYR A 377 -7.19 -11.95 -11.23
CA TYR A 377 -8.65 -12.11 -11.27
C TYR A 377 -9.39 -10.77 -11.31
N HIS A 378 -8.66 -9.67 -11.55
CA HIS A 378 -9.25 -8.35 -11.71
C HIS A 378 -9.43 -8.04 -13.20
N ARG A 379 -10.68 -7.91 -13.62
CA ARG A 379 -11.00 -7.43 -14.97
C ARG A 379 -10.51 -5.98 -15.12
N LYS A 380 -9.79 -5.70 -16.21
CA LYS A 380 -9.39 -4.33 -16.56
C LYS A 380 -10.65 -3.49 -16.78
N GLN A 381 -10.70 -2.30 -16.18
CA GLN A 381 -11.83 -1.39 -16.36
C GLN A 381 -11.91 -0.97 -17.83
N SER A 382 -13.08 -1.13 -18.44
CA SER A 382 -13.34 -0.78 -19.84
C SER A 382 -13.49 0.74 -20.07
N GLY A 383 -13.28 1.57 -19.04
CA GLY A 383 -13.52 3.01 -19.07
C GLY A 383 -15.00 3.43 -19.13
N ILE A 384 -15.90 2.47 -19.39
CA ILE A 384 -17.36 2.67 -19.41
C ILE A 384 -17.88 2.58 -17.99
N GLN A 385 -18.68 3.57 -17.58
CA GLN A 385 -19.36 3.52 -16.29
C GLN A 385 -20.50 2.50 -16.34
N ALA A 386 -20.52 1.52 -15.44
CA ALA A 386 -21.52 0.45 -15.46
C ALA A 386 -22.95 1.00 -15.54
N ILE A 387 -23.25 2.05 -14.77
CA ILE A 387 -24.58 2.69 -14.70
C ILE A 387 -25.10 3.16 -16.07
N SER A 388 -24.24 3.53 -17.01
CA SER A 388 -24.66 4.01 -18.33
C SER A 388 -25.19 2.89 -19.23
N LEU A 389 -24.95 1.63 -18.88
CA LEU A 389 -25.46 0.46 -19.60
C LEU A 389 -26.90 0.09 -19.21
N TYR A 390 -27.45 0.72 -18.17
CA TYR A 390 -28.79 0.41 -17.67
C TYR A 390 -29.79 1.44 -18.18
N SER A 391 -30.98 0.99 -18.58
CA SER A 391 -32.11 1.87 -18.88
C SER A 391 -32.59 2.61 -17.62
N VAL A 392 -33.31 3.72 -17.80
CA VAL A 392 -33.89 4.50 -16.68
C VAL A 392 -34.71 3.61 -15.74
N LYS A 393 -35.59 2.77 -16.30
CA LYS A 393 -36.46 1.86 -15.54
C LYS A 393 -35.65 0.83 -14.73
N GLN A 394 -34.58 0.28 -15.32
CA GLN A 394 -33.70 -0.66 -14.61
C GLN A 394 -32.96 0.04 -13.46
N ARG A 395 -32.51 1.28 -13.66
CA ARG A 395 -31.87 2.07 -12.61
C ARG A 395 -32.81 2.36 -11.45
N GLU A 396 -34.03 2.82 -11.73
CA GLU A 396 -35.05 3.06 -10.69
C GLU A 396 -35.35 1.80 -9.87
N LYS A 397 -35.45 0.63 -10.52
CA LYS A 397 -35.64 -0.67 -9.85
C LYS A 397 -34.45 -1.00 -8.95
N LEU A 398 -33.22 -0.91 -9.47
CA LEU A 398 -32.00 -1.22 -8.73
C LEU A 398 -31.78 -0.27 -7.56
N ASP A 399 -32.01 1.03 -7.74
CA ASP A 399 -31.88 2.03 -6.69
C ASP A 399 -32.86 1.73 -5.53
N LYS A 400 -34.09 1.33 -5.84
CA LYS A 400 -35.04 0.85 -4.83
C LYS A 400 -34.53 -0.40 -4.09
N TYR A 401 -33.89 -1.32 -4.80
CA TYR A 401 -33.32 -2.54 -4.21
C TYR A 401 -32.14 -2.22 -3.30
N ILE A 402 -31.25 -1.32 -3.71
CA ILE A 402 -30.14 -0.81 -2.90
C ILE A 402 -30.67 -0.23 -1.59
N LEU A 403 -31.64 0.69 -1.67
CA LEU A 403 -32.25 1.31 -0.50
C LEU A 403 -32.92 0.29 0.43
N THR A 404 -33.49 -0.78 -0.13
CA THR A 404 -34.12 -1.86 0.64
C THR A 404 -33.07 -2.66 1.41
N VAL A 405 -31.99 -3.07 0.74
CA VAL A 405 -30.86 -3.79 1.37
C VAL A 405 -30.20 -2.92 2.44
N GLU A 406 -29.93 -1.65 2.17
CA GLU A 406 -29.35 -0.72 3.14
C GLU A 406 -30.23 -0.53 4.37
N ARG A 407 -31.55 -0.43 4.20
CA ARG A 407 -32.49 -0.34 5.33
C ARG A 407 -32.40 -1.58 6.21
N GLU A 408 -32.32 -2.76 5.59
CA GLU A 408 -32.22 -4.02 6.31
C GLU A 408 -30.87 -4.20 7.03
N ILE A 409 -29.77 -3.75 6.41
CA ILE A 409 -28.45 -3.67 7.07
C ILE A 409 -28.55 -2.81 8.34
N ARG A 410 -29.10 -1.59 8.22
CA ARG A 410 -29.28 -0.67 9.36
C ARG A 410 -30.15 -1.29 10.46
N ARG A 411 -31.26 -1.92 10.08
CA ARG A 411 -32.18 -2.61 11.01
C ARG A 411 -31.46 -3.73 11.77
N ARG A 412 -30.62 -4.51 11.08
CA ARG A 412 -29.84 -5.58 11.71
C ARG A 412 -28.77 -5.01 12.65
N GLN A 413 -28.01 -4.02 12.19
CA GLN A 413 -26.97 -3.37 12.99
C GLN A 413 -27.54 -2.68 14.24
N GLN A 414 -28.79 -2.22 14.22
CA GLN A 414 -29.45 -1.63 15.40
C GLN A 414 -30.04 -2.65 16.37
N ASN A 415 -30.09 -3.94 16.00
CA ASN A 415 -30.65 -4.98 16.86
C ASN A 415 -29.56 -5.58 17.77
N PRO A 416 -29.58 -5.29 19.09
CA PRO A 416 -28.54 -5.76 20.00
C PRO A 416 -28.49 -7.30 20.07
N LEU A 417 -29.63 -7.97 19.92
CA LEU A 417 -29.72 -9.44 19.95
C LEU A 417 -29.01 -10.11 18.78
N LEU A 418 -28.68 -9.38 17.72
CA LEU A 418 -27.96 -9.87 16.54
C LEU A 418 -26.50 -9.38 16.48
N GLN A 419 -26.06 -8.57 17.46
CA GLN A 419 -24.68 -8.06 17.55
C GLN A 419 -23.76 -8.93 18.45
N TYR A 420 -24.33 -9.72 19.37
CA TYR A 420 -23.59 -10.45 20.43
C TYR A 420 -23.65 -11.99 20.33
N VAL A 421 -24.08 -12.54 19.19
CA VAL A 421 -24.02 -13.98 18.94
C VAL A 421 -22.78 -14.29 18.12
#